data_AF-A0A6I7HRD4-F1
#
_entry.id   AF-A0A6I7HRD4-F1
#
_cell.length_a   1.000
_cell.length_b   1.000
_cell.length_c   1.000
_cell.angle_alpha   90.00
_cell.angle_beta   90.00
_cell.angle_gamma   90.00
#
_symmetry.space_group_name_H-M   'P 1'
#
loop_
_entity.id
_entity.type
_entity.pdbx_description
1 polymer ?
#
loop_
_entity_poly.entity_id
_entity_poly.type
_entity_poly.pdbx_seq_one_letter_code
_entity_poly.pdbx_strand_id
1 'polypeptide(L)' 'MKVLVATISMLVMGMTSVAWAHGGGCRKSSPPGQCCHMDNKAGRVHCH' A
#
# COMPACT_ATOMS: atom_id res chain seq x y z
N MET A 1 -13.71 25.54 21.88
CA MET A 1 -12.78 24.40 22.02
C MET A 1 -13.35 23.10 21.46
N LYS A 2 -14.57 22.67 21.84
CA LYS A 2 -15.20 21.44 21.31
C LYS A 2 -15.32 21.38 19.77
N VAL A 3 -15.69 22.49 19.14
CA VAL A 3 -15.77 22.61 17.66
C VAL A 3 -14.39 22.58 16.99
N LEU A 4 -13.37 23.13 17.65
CA LEU A 4 -11.99 23.10 17.16
C LEU A 4 -11.41 21.68 17.23
N VAL A 5 -11.72 20.94 18.30
CA VAL A 5 -11.32 19.52 18.44
C VAL A 5 -12.01 18.67 17.38
N ALA A 6 -13.31 18.87 17.15
CA ALA A 6 -14.06 18.12 16.14
C ALA A 6 -13.53 18.35 14.71
N THR A 7 -13.16 19.59 14.38
CA THR A 7 -12.63 19.93 13.05
C THR A 7 -11.21 19.40 12.83
N ILE A 8 -10.36 19.42 13.86
CA ILE A 8 -9.01 18.83 13.79
C ILE A 8 -9.08 17.30 13.67
N SER A 9 -9.96 16.64 14.43
CA SER A 9 -10.12 15.17 14.36
C SER A 9 -10.57 14.70 12.97
N MET A 10 -11.45 15.45 12.31
CA MET A 10 -11.94 15.12 10.97
C MET A 10 -10.86 15.30 9.89
N LEU A 11 -9.95 16.25 10.06
CA LEU A 11 -8.82 16.48 9.16
C LEU A 11 -7.80 15.34 9.21
N VAL A 12 -7.57 14.74 10.38
CA VAL A 12 -6.57 13.66 10.57
C VAL A 12 -7.03 12.33 9.94
N MET A 13 -8.33 12.03 9.93
CA MET A 13 -8.86 10.77 9.37
C MET A 13 -8.81 10.68 7.84
N GLY A 14 -8.64 11.81 7.13
CA GLY A 14 -8.54 11.85 5.67
C GLY A 14 -7.15 11.50 5.10
N MET A 15 -6.14 11.32 5.96
CA MET A 15 -4.74 11.13 5.54
C MET A 15 -4.28 9.66 5.48
N THR A 16 -5.18 8.68 5.59
CA THR A 16 -4.84 7.25 5.44
C THR A 16 -4.59 6.92 3.96
N SER A 17 -3.40 7.29 3.50
CA SER A 17 -2.90 6.95 2.17
C SER A 17 -2.91 5.44 1.93
N VAL A 18 -3.34 5.07 0.72
CA VAL A 18 -3.60 3.72 0.21
C VAL A 18 -2.28 2.96 -0.06
N ALA A 19 -1.42 2.85 0.95
CA ALA A 19 -0.13 2.16 0.81
C ALA A 19 -0.24 0.64 0.97
N TRP A 20 -1.44 0.11 1.24
CA TRP A 20 -1.64 -1.31 1.58
C TRP A 20 -2.51 -2.07 0.58
N ALA A 21 -2.44 -1.72 -0.70
CA ALA A 21 -3.13 -2.48 -1.76
C ALA A 21 -2.30 -3.64 -2.33
N HIS A 22 -0.99 -3.73 -2.06
CA HIS A 22 -0.10 -4.74 -2.66
C HIS A 22 0.90 -5.32 -1.64
N GLY A 23 0.39 -6.10 -0.69
CA GLY A 23 1.11 -6.63 0.47
C GLY A 23 2.18 -7.70 0.21
N GLY A 24 3.17 -7.45 -0.65
CA GLY A 24 4.24 -8.43 -0.87
C GLY A 24 5.64 -7.87 -1.15
N GLY A 25 5.76 -6.60 -1.53
CA GLY A 25 7.03 -6.07 -2.05
C GLY A 25 7.57 -6.87 -3.25
N CYS A 26 8.74 -6.48 -3.75
CA CYS A 26 9.42 -7.25 -4.78
C CYS A 26 10.08 -8.48 -4.16
N ARG A 27 10.11 -9.60 -4.89
CA ARG A 27 10.95 -10.73 -4.50
C ARG A 27 12.41 -10.33 -4.58
N LYS A 28 13.21 -10.82 -3.63
CA LYS A 28 14.67 -10.63 -3.63
C LYS A 28 15.35 -11.20 -4.87
N SER A 29 14.76 -12.21 -5.49
CA SER A 29 15.25 -12.84 -6.72
C SER A 29 14.77 -12.14 -8.00
N SER A 30 14.22 -10.93 -7.91
CA SER A 30 13.78 -10.20 -9.11
C SER A 30 15.00 -9.84 -9.97
N PRO A 31 14.88 -9.90 -11.31
CA PRO A 31 15.95 -9.47 -12.21
C PRO A 31 16.30 -7.99 -12.02
N PRO A 32 17.53 -7.55 -12.37
CA PRO A 32 17.88 -6.13 -12.35
C PRO A 32 16.88 -5.29 -13.14
N GLY A 33 16.36 -4.23 -12.51
CA GLY A 33 15.39 -3.31 -13.13
C GLY A 33 13.95 -3.81 -13.17
N GLN A 34 13.64 -4.98 -12.63
CA GLN A 34 12.27 -5.49 -12.52
C GLN A 34 11.87 -5.80 -11.08
N CYS A 35 10.59 -5.67 -10.77
CA CYS A 35 9.96 -6.07 -9.52
C CYS A 35 9.00 -7.23 -9.77
N CYS A 36 9.38 -8.44 -9.39
CA CYS A 36 8.53 -9.61 -9.53
C CYS A 36 7.86 -9.96 -8.20
N HIS A 37 6.56 -10.28 -8.22
CA HIS A 37 5.86 -10.75 -7.03
C HIS A 37 4.87 -11.88 -7.34
N MET A 38 4.49 -12.62 -6.29
CA MET A 38 3.53 -13.72 -6.41
C MET A 38 2.12 -13.17 -6.32
N ASP A 39 1.34 -13.36 -7.38
CA ASP A 39 -0.10 -13.21 -7.34
C ASP A 39 -0.70 -14.49 -6.72
N ASN A 40 -0.99 -14.44 -5.42
CA ASN A 40 -1.57 -15.59 -4.70
C ASN A 40 -2.98 -15.96 -5.20
N LYS A 41 -3.69 -15.02 -5.84
CA LYS A 41 -5.03 -15.28 -6.40
C LYS A 41 -4.93 -16.03 -7.72
N ALA A 42 -3.97 -15.64 -8.57
CA ALA A 42 -3.73 -16.31 -9.85
C ALA A 42 -2.77 -17.51 -9.75
N GLY A 43 -2.07 -17.67 -8.63
CA GLY A 43 -1.06 -18.72 -8.43
C GLY A 43 0.16 -18.58 -9.34
N ARG A 44 0.46 -17.37 -9.83
CA ARG A 44 1.56 -17.12 -10.77
C ARG A 44 2.38 -15.91 -10.38
N VAL A 45 3.65 -15.92 -10.77
CA VAL A 45 4.53 -14.76 -10.64
C VAL A 45 4.27 -13.83 -11.81
N HIS A 46 4.22 -12.53 -11.54
CA HIS A 46 4.36 -11.52 -12.58
C HIS A 46 5.39 -10.48 -12.18
N CYS A 47 5.99 -9.83 -13.20
CA CYS A 47 7.02 -8.82 -13.04
C CYS A 47 6.55 -7.47 -13.61
N HIS A 48 7.05 -6.41 -12.99
CA HIS A 48 6.88 -5.01 -13.37
C HIS A 48 8.24 -4.37 -13.66
#